data_AF-A0A7D9H8M0-F1
#
_entry.id   AF-A0A7D9H8M0-F1
#
_cell.length_a   1.000
_cell.length_b   1.000
_cell.length_c   1.000
_cell.angle_alpha   90.00
_cell.angle_beta   90.00
_cell.angle_gamma   90.00
#
_symmetry.space_group_name_H-M   'P 1'
#
loop_
_entity.id
_entity.type
_entity.pdbx_description
1 polymer ?
#
loop_
_entity_poly.entity_id
_entity_poly.type
_entity_poly.pdbx_seq_one_letter_code
_entity_poly.pdbx_strand_id
1 'polypeptide(L)' 'NRVYKMIASEIGQKWKHFARSLGVHEGHLDELEQILYNFEDNCDGRRWKTQLLDALVEARRKDLKQRANDIF' A
#
# COMPACT_ATOMS: atom_id res chain seq x y z
N ASN A 1 -5.42 1.05 10.85
CA ASN A 1 -6.27 1.14 9.63
C ASN A 1 -6.64 -0.27 9.14
N ARG A 2 -7.93 -0.59 8.90
CA ARG A 2 -8.39 -1.95 8.50
C ARG A 2 -7.89 -2.34 7.11
N VAL A 3 -7.78 -1.38 6.19
CA VAL A 3 -7.23 -1.59 4.84
C VAL A 3 -5.76 -2.00 4.93
N TYR A 4 -4.98 -1.35 5.80
CA TYR A 4 -3.53 -1.61 5.88
C TYR A 4 -3.22 -2.99 6.41
N LYS A 5 -3.95 -3.43 7.44
CA LYS A 5 -3.81 -4.79 7.96
C LYS A 5 -4.11 -5.84 6.89
N MET A 6 -5.16 -5.62 6.11
CA MET A 6 -5.53 -6.51 5.00
C MET A 6 -4.46 -6.55 3.90
N ILE A 7 -3.95 -5.39 3.47
CA ILE A 7 -2.87 -5.33 2.49
C ILE A 7 -1.63 -6.02 3.04
N ALA A 8 -1.22 -5.72 4.27
CA ALA A 8 -0.05 -6.33 4.92
C ALA A 8 -0.15 -7.84 5.05
N SER A 9 -1.31 -8.38 5.39
CA SER A 9 -1.49 -9.83 5.53
C SER A 9 -1.55 -10.57 4.19
N GLU A 10 -2.04 -9.91 3.13
CA GLU A 10 -2.38 -10.61 1.89
C GLU A 10 -1.46 -10.32 0.71
N ILE A 11 -0.65 -9.26 0.75
CA ILE A 11 0.18 -8.87 -0.39
C ILE A 11 1.29 -9.89 -0.72
N GLY A 12 1.71 -10.66 0.28
CA GLY A 12 2.72 -11.71 0.16
C GLY A 12 4.02 -11.22 -0.48
N GLN A 13 4.60 -12.02 -1.37
CA GLN A 13 5.89 -11.72 -2.02
C GLN A 13 5.91 -10.46 -2.89
N LYS A 14 4.74 -9.87 -3.20
CA LYS A 14 4.64 -8.64 -4.01
C LYS A 14 4.87 -7.36 -3.22
N TRP A 15 5.02 -7.46 -1.89
CA TRP A 15 5.14 -6.31 -1.00
C TRP A 15 6.28 -5.35 -1.39
N LYS A 16 7.42 -5.88 -1.86
CA LYS A 16 8.56 -5.05 -2.29
C LYS A 16 8.26 -4.22 -3.54
N HIS A 17 7.60 -4.83 -4.53
CA HIS A 17 7.21 -4.14 -5.75
C HIS A 17 6.16 -3.06 -5.46
N PHE A 18 5.24 -3.38 -4.55
CA PHE A 18 4.25 -2.43 -4.05
C PHE A 18 4.88 -1.26 -3.30
N ALA A 19 5.78 -1.51 -2.34
CA ALA A 19 6.48 -0.47 -1.60
C ALA A 19 7.29 0.46 -2.53
N ARG A 20 7.97 -0.11 -3.54
CA ARG A 20 8.64 0.67 -4.58
C ARG A 20 7.66 1.53 -5.39
N SER A 21 6.47 1.02 -5.67
CA SER A 21 5.41 1.78 -6.38
C SER A 21 4.85 2.93 -5.54
N LEU A 22 4.88 2.80 -4.21
CA LEU A 22 4.57 3.89 -3.27
C LEU A 22 5.70 4.92 -3.14
N GLY A 23 6.83 4.73 -3.83
CA GLY A 23 8.02 5.59 -3.70
C GLY A 23 8.78 5.39 -2.39
N VAL A 24 8.48 4.33 -1.62
CA VAL A 24 9.18 4.03 -0.37
C VAL A 24 10.39 3.16 -0.68
N HIS A 25 11.58 3.72 -0.47
CA HIS A 25 12.84 3.00 -0.66
C HIS A 25 13.04 1.95 0.44
N GLU A 26 13.43 0.74 0.02
CA GLU A 26 13.57 -0.49 0.84
C GLU A 26 14.48 -0.35 2.07
N GLY A 27 15.27 0.72 2.19
CA GLY A 27 16.26 0.89 3.26
C GLY A 27 15.71 1.40 4.59
N HIS A 28 14.43 1.77 4.68
CA HIS A 28 13.92 2.50 5.86
C HIS A 28 12.90 1.75 6.70
N LEU A 29 12.24 0.69 6.21
CA LEU A 29 11.12 0.06 6.92
C LEU A 29 11.04 -1.45 6.63
N ASP A 30 11.18 -2.26 7.68
CA ASP A 30 11.09 -3.72 7.61
C ASP A 30 9.65 -4.25 7.63
N GLU A 31 8.70 -3.42 8.06
CA GLU A 31 7.29 -3.79 8.22
C GLU A 31 6.39 -3.03 7.24
N LEU A 32 5.57 -3.76 6.47
CA LEU A 32 4.69 -3.16 5.48
C LEU A 32 3.63 -2.23 6.11
N GLU A 33 3.16 -2.54 7.32
CA GLU A 33 2.23 -1.65 8.01
C GLU A 33 2.86 -0.28 8.26
N GLN A 34 4.13 -0.23 8.69
CA GLN A 34 4.84 1.02 8.91
C GLN A 34 5.03 1.78 7.59
N ILE A 35 5.29 1.08 6.47
CA ILE A 35 5.33 1.68 5.12
C ILE A 35 4.01 2.37 4.79
N LEU A 36 2.89 1.72 5.08
CA LEU A 36 1.56 2.23 4.79
C LEU A 36 1.18 3.45 5.65
N TYR A 37 1.50 3.41 6.95
CA TYR A 37 1.29 4.57 7.84
C TYR A 37 2.19 5.75 7.46
N ASN A 38 3.47 5.49 7.18
CA ASN A 38 4.40 6.52 6.73
C ASN A 38 3.98 7.12 5.38
N PHE A 39 3.48 6.30 4.46
CA PHE A 39 2.94 6.76 3.19
C PHE A 39 1.70 7.64 3.37
N GLU A 40 0.77 7.27 4.25
CA GLU A 40 -0.42 8.08 4.55
C GLU A 40 -0.04 9.47 5.10
N ASP A 41 0.96 9.52 5.99
CA ASP A 41 1.41 10.76 6.65
C ASP A 41 2.19 11.70 5.71
N ASN A 42 2.96 11.15 4.76
CA ASN A 42 3.80 11.94 3.84
C ASN A 42 3.13 12.24 2.49
N CYS A 43 2.02 11.59 2.16
CA CYS A 43 1.31 11.81 0.92
C CYS A 43 0.31 12.97 1.05
N ASP A 44 -0.06 13.58 -0.08
CA ASP A 44 -1.17 14.54 -0.12
C ASP A 44 -2.44 13.86 0.41
N GLY A 45 -2.99 14.40 1.50
CA GLY A 45 -4.14 13.87 2.22
C GLY A 45 -5.39 13.62 1.35
N ARG A 46 -5.48 14.22 0.15
CA ARG A 46 -6.58 13.97 -0.80
C ARG A 46 -6.28 12.89 -1.82
N ARG A 47 -5.01 12.54 -2.05
CA ARG A 47 -4.57 11.65 -3.13
C ARG A 47 -3.98 10.33 -2.66
N TRP A 48 -3.64 10.19 -1.38
CA TRP A 48 -3.03 8.97 -0.84
C TRP A 48 -3.86 7.72 -1.14
N LYS A 49 -5.21 7.78 -1.06
CA LYS A 49 -6.07 6.64 -1.37
C LYS A 49 -5.89 6.19 -2.82
N THR A 50 -5.96 7.12 -3.76
CA THR A 50 -5.81 6.82 -5.19
C THR A 50 -4.43 6.26 -5.48
N GLN A 51 -3.38 6.89 -4.96
CA GLN A 51 -2.00 6.42 -5.14
C GLN A 51 -1.76 5.04 -4.53
N LEU A 52 -2.35 4.76 -3.36
CA LEU A 52 -2.30 3.43 -2.74
C LEU A 52 -2.96 2.36 -3.64
N LEU A 53 -4.16 2.66 -4.16
CA LEU A 53 -4.87 1.74 -5.04
C LEU A 53 -4.13 1.52 -6.36
N ASP A 54 -3.51 2.56 -6.91
CA ASP A 54 -2.72 2.45 -8.14
C ASP A 54 -1.43 1.67 -7.91
N ALA A 55 -0.76 1.85 -6.77
CA ALA A 55 0.39 1.03 -6.39
C ALA A 55 0.02 -0.47 -6.26
N LEU A 56 -1.18 -0.80 -5.79
CA LEU A 56 -1.67 -2.19 -5.80
C LEU A 56 -1.85 -2.73 -7.22
N VAL A 57 -2.29 -1.89 -8.17
CA VAL A 57 -2.40 -2.28 -9.59
C VAL A 57 -1.02 -2.55 -10.18
N GLU A 58 -0.05 -1.68 -9.95
CA GLU A 58 1.33 -1.83 -10.41
C GLU A 58 1.98 -3.10 -9.82
N ALA A 59 1.70 -3.40 -8.55
CA ALA A 59 2.09 -4.65 -7.90
C ALA A 59 1.34 -5.90 -8.40
N ARG A 60 0.49 -5.77 -9.43
CA ARG A 60 -0.34 -6.82 -10.01
C ARG A 60 -1.31 -7.43 -8.99
N ARG A 61 -1.77 -6.63 -8.03
CA ARG A 61 -2.73 -6.99 -6.98
C ARG A 61 -4.06 -6.23 -7.12
N LYS A 62 -4.67 -6.35 -8.31
CA LYS A 62 -6.00 -5.79 -8.61
C LYS A 62 -7.10 -6.34 -7.69
N ASP A 63 -6.91 -7.58 -7.21
CA ASP A 63 -7.74 -8.22 -6.19
C ASP A 63 -7.75 -7.41 -4.88
N LEU A 64 -6.56 -7.01 -4.40
CA LEU A 64 -6.44 -6.19 -3.19
C LEU A 64 -6.94 -4.77 -3.41
N LYS A 65 -6.76 -4.20 -4.62
CA LYS A 65 -7.37 -2.90 -4.96
C LYS A 65 -8.89 -2.95 -4.81
N GLN A 66 -9.55 -3.97 -5.38
CA GLN A 66 -11.00 -4.07 -5.29
C GLN A 66 -11.44 -4.17 -3.83
N ARG A 67 -10.80 -5.05 -3.06
CA ARG A 67 -11.15 -5.24 -1.64
C ARG A 67 -10.83 -4.03 -0.77
N ALA A 68 -9.73 -3.33 -1.03
CA ALA A 68 -9.40 -2.09 -0.33
C ALA A 68 -10.47 -1.01 -0.61
N ASN A 69 -10.93 -0.92 -1.86
CA ASN A 69 -11.98 0.02 -2.27
C ASN A 69 -13.34 -0.29 -1.62
N ASP A 70 -13.65 -1.56 -1.37
CA ASP A 70 -14.88 -1.96 -0.67
C ASP A 70 -14.84 -1.68 0.85
N ILE A 71 -13.65 -1.45 1.42
CA ILE A 71 -13.45 -1.15 2.85
C ILE A 71 -13.37 0.36 3.11
N PHE A 72 -12.94 1.14 2.10
CA PHE A 72 -12.78 2.60 2.20
C PHE A 72 -14.09 3.36 2.31
#